data_AF-A0A813KY03-F1
#
_entry.id   AF-A0A813KY03-F1
#
_cell.length_a   1.000
_cell.length_b   1.000
_cell.length_c   1.000
_cell.angle_alpha   90.00
_cell.angle_beta   90.00
_cell.angle_gamma   90.00
#
_symmetry.space_group_name_H-M   'P 1'
#
loop_
_entity.id
_entity.type
_entity.pdbx_description
1 polymer ?
#
loop_
_entity_poly.entity_id
_entity_poly.type
_entity_poly.pdbx_seq_one_letter_code
_entity_poly.pdbx_strand_id
1 'polypeptide(L)'
;AGTPGGSMLRQLTPRPLVPRLRLYEGPEGPQTPSRNIPAASPPANVPTPSRSRSSLCARSSREADASASVAAPETQSSELAETEVLMRRLLEEMDEACNEAEASGIDATRVEVVRQRVLRARHFRAKVRRRLQKVALIQRRWMRRSMRLKLQASILRRLKLCE
;
A
#
# COMPACT_ATOMS: atom_id res chain seq x y z
N ALA A 1 9.82 60.49 -30.74
CA ALA A 1 9.07 59.70 -29.74
C ALA A 1 9.18 58.24 -30.13
N GLY A 2 10.07 57.50 -29.47
CA GLY A 2 10.40 56.11 -29.80
C GLY A 2 9.76 55.13 -28.83
N THR A 3 9.18 54.06 -29.36
CA THR A 3 8.73 52.88 -28.61
C THR A 3 9.75 51.76 -28.82
N PRO A 4 10.40 51.24 -27.77
CA PRO A 4 11.18 50.01 -27.90
C PRO A 4 10.28 48.79 -27.72
N GLY A 5 10.45 47.84 -28.65
CA GLY A 5 9.67 46.61 -28.76
C GLY A 5 9.83 45.67 -27.56
N GLY A 6 8.70 45.20 -27.05
CA GLY A 6 8.61 44.10 -26.10
C GLY A 6 8.76 42.76 -26.81
N SER A 7 9.98 42.21 -26.76
CA SER A 7 10.31 40.85 -27.20
C SER A 7 9.56 39.81 -26.35
N MET A 8 8.64 39.07 -26.98
CA MET A 8 7.97 37.93 -26.37
C MET A 8 8.87 36.69 -26.41
N LEU A 9 9.81 36.61 -25.47
CA LEU A 9 10.50 35.36 -25.17
C LEU A 9 9.53 34.41 -24.45
N ARG A 10 8.85 33.57 -25.25
CA ARG A 10 8.14 32.40 -24.76
C ARG A 10 9.15 31.46 -24.11
N GLN A 11 9.09 31.36 -22.79
CA GLN A 11 9.88 30.41 -22.02
C GLN A 11 9.50 28.98 -22.44
N LEU A 12 10.42 28.31 -23.11
CA LEU A 12 10.39 26.87 -23.34
C LEU A 12 10.65 26.19 -21.99
N THR A 13 9.59 25.74 -21.33
CA THR A 13 9.72 24.85 -20.18
C THR A 13 10.33 23.52 -20.65
N PRO A 14 11.46 23.06 -20.08
CA PRO A 14 12.01 21.76 -20.43
C PRO A 14 11.05 20.65 -19.98
N ARG A 15 10.63 19.83 -20.95
CA ARG A 15 9.87 18.60 -20.69
C ARG A 15 10.73 17.66 -19.83
N PRO A 16 10.22 17.09 -18.73
CA PRO A 16 10.94 16.04 -18.04
C PRO A 16 11.00 14.81 -18.95
N LEU A 17 12.22 14.43 -19.33
CA LEU A 17 12.52 13.15 -19.95
C LEU A 17 12.15 12.06 -18.95
N VAL A 18 10.96 11.47 -19.14
CA VAL A 18 10.56 10.27 -18.40
C VAL A 18 11.52 9.16 -18.84
N PRO A 19 12.32 8.56 -17.92
CA PRO A 19 13.16 7.43 -18.27
C PRO A 19 12.24 6.30 -18.69
N ARG A 20 12.28 5.96 -19.98
CA ARG A 20 11.64 4.78 -20.54
C ARG A 20 12.31 3.59 -19.87
N LEU A 21 11.68 3.06 -18.81
CA LEU A 21 12.09 1.83 -18.13
C LEU A 21 12.16 0.74 -19.19
N ARG A 22 13.36 0.47 -19.71
CA ARG A 22 13.63 -0.78 -20.42
C ARG A 22 13.45 -1.88 -19.38
N LEU A 23 12.43 -2.71 -19.59
CA LEU A 23 12.37 -4.04 -19.01
C LEU A 23 13.70 -4.71 -19.33
N TYR A 24 14.49 -4.94 -18.28
CA TYR A 24 15.74 -5.67 -18.38
C TYR A 24 15.36 -7.13 -18.61
N GLU A 25 15.43 -7.57 -19.86
CA GLU A 25 15.49 -8.99 -20.19
C GLU A 25 16.80 -9.52 -19.60
N GLY A 26 16.68 -10.32 -18.53
CA GLY A 26 17.83 -10.86 -17.81
C GLY A 26 18.61 -11.87 -18.66
N PRO A 27 19.88 -12.14 -18.31
CA PRO A 27 20.68 -13.14 -18.99
C PRO A 27 20.01 -14.52 -18.83
N GLU A 28 19.79 -15.15 -19.97
CA GLU A 28 19.30 -16.52 -20.14
C GLU A 28 19.98 -17.47 -19.13
N GLY A 29 19.20 -17.94 -18.17
CA GLY A 29 19.63 -19.00 -17.26
C GLY A 29 19.78 -20.35 -18.01
N PRO A 30 20.50 -21.31 -17.42
CA PRO A 30 20.74 -22.61 -18.04
C PRO A 30 19.42 -23.31 -18.39
N GLN A 31 19.29 -23.68 -19.67
CA GLN A 31 18.15 -24.38 -20.23
C GLN A 31 17.89 -25.67 -19.46
N THR A 32 16.77 -25.73 -18.73
CA THR A 32 16.23 -26.99 -18.22
C THR A 32 15.64 -27.79 -19.38
N PRO A 33 15.90 -29.10 -19.48
CA PRO A 33 15.32 -29.92 -20.54
C PRO A 33 13.79 -29.91 -20.46
N SER A 34 13.20 -29.49 -21.58
CA SER A 34 11.77 -29.43 -21.84
C SER A 34 11.13 -30.80 -21.60
N ARG A 35 10.41 -30.92 -20.47
CA ARG A 35 9.58 -32.08 -20.17
C ARG A 35 8.27 -31.88 -20.92
N ASN A 36 8.12 -32.57 -22.06
CA ASN A 36 6.88 -32.66 -22.82
C ASN A 36 5.74 -33.10 -21.88
N ILE A 37 4.86 -32.16 -21.52
CA ILE A 37 3.59 -32.46 -20.85
C ILE A 37 2.53 -32.59 -21.95
N PRO A 38 1.91 -33.77 -22.15
CA PRO A 38 0.82 -33.91 -23.09
C PRO A 38 -0.40 -33.10 -22.64
N ALA A 39 -1.02 -32.42 -23.60
CA ALA A 39 -2.24 -31.64 -23.42
C ALA A 39 -3.38 -32.54 -22.91
N ALA A 40 -3.73 -32.38 -21.63
CA ALA A 40 -4.93 -32.99 -21.06
C ALA A 40 -6.15 -32.19 -21.52
N SER A 41 -7.08 -32.90 -22.16
CA SER A 41 -8.38 -32.42 -22.61
C SER A 41 -9.19 -31.78 -21.48
N PRO A 42 -10.03 -30.76 -21.77
CA PRO A 42 -10.90 -30.14 -20.78
C PRO A 42 -12.03 -31.10 -20.37
N PRO A 43 -12.33 -31.27 -19.06
CA PRO A 43 -13.54 -31.96 -18.65
C PRO A 43 -14.77 -31.09 -18.92
N ALA A 44 -15.71 -31.66 -19.68
CA ALA A 44 -17.04 -31.12 -19.90
C ALA A 44 -17.89 -31.20 -18.61
N ASN A 45 -18.89 -30.30 -18.55
CA ASN A 45 -20.03 -30.29 -17.62
C ASN A 45 -19.76 -29.92 -16.16
N VAL A 46 -19.82 -28.61 -15.89
CA VAL A 46 -20.19 -28.10 -14.56
C VAL A 46 -21.67 -27.71 -14.61
N PRO A 47 -22.56 -28.32 -13.80
CA PRO A 47 -23.97 -27.96 -13.77
C PRO A 47 -24.19 -26.59 -13.12
N THR A 48 -24.95 -25.75 -13.81
CA THR A 48 -25.51 -24.49 -13.32
C THR A 48 -26.38 -24.70 -12.07
N PRO A 49 -26.15 -23.97 -10.96
CA PRO A 49 -27.07 -24.01 -9.82
C PRO A 49 -28.33 -23.20 -10.14
N SER A 50 -29.44 -23.92 -10.18
CA SER A 50 -30.81 -23.42 -10.24
C SER A 50 -31.14 -22.60 -8.99
N ARG A 51 -31.53 -21.36 -9.24
CA ARG A 51 -31.90 -20.35 -8.25
C ARG A 51 -33.26 -20.66 -7.64
N SER A 52 -33.29 -21.50 -6.61
CA SER A 52 -34.49 -21.72 -5.78
C SER A 52 -34.68 -20.58 -4.78
N ARG A 53 -35.70 -19.76 -5.03
CA ARG A 53 -36.28 -18.82 -4.06
C ARG A 53 -37.30 -19.57 -3.20
N SER A 54 -36.98 -19.78 -1.92
CA SER A 54 -37.84 -20.17 -0.78
C SER A 54 -36.91 -20.28 0.42
N SER A 55 -37.19 -19.90 1.67
CA SER A 55 -38.39 -19.47 2.34
C SER A 55 -37.95 -18.73 3.63
N LEU A 56 -38.86 -17.93 4.15
CA LEU A 56 -38.78 -17.27 5.45
C LEU A 56 -38.62 -18.26 6.63
N CYS A 57 -38.05 -17.73 7.72
CA CYS A 57 -38.20 -18.16 9.11
C CYS A 57 -37.49 -19.45 9.58
N ALA A 58 -36.34 -19.28 10.25
CA ALA A 58 -36.07 -19.91 11.55
C ALA A 58 -34.96 -19.12 12.27
N ARG A 59 -35.36 -18.17 13.12
CA ARG A 59 -34.55 -17.72 14.26
C ARG A 59 -34.39 -18.94 15.16
N SER A 60 -33.20 -19.52 15.22
CA SER A 60 -32.86 -20.49 16.27
C SER A 60 -31.58 -20.03 16.95
N SER A 61 -31.77 -19.63 18.20
CA SER A 61 -30.76 -19.20 19.15
C SER A 61 -29.66 -20.25 19.28
N ARG A 62 -28.44 -19.86 18.91
CA ARG A 62 -27.20 -20.43 19.46
C ARG A 62 -26.31 -19.26 19.89
N GLU A 63 -26.70 -18.68 21.02
CA GLU A 63 -25.77 -18.03 21.94
C GLU A 63 -25.06 -19.13 22.71
N ALA A 64 -23.79 -19.38 22.41
CA ALA A 64 -22.81 -19.94 23.33
C ALA A 64 -21.43 -19.96 22.63
N ASP A 65 -20.48 -19.28 23.26
CA ASP A 65 -19.04 -19.55 23.19
C ASP A 65 -18.28 -19.20 21.91
N ALA A 66 -18.61 -18.06 21.29
CA ALA A 66 -17.62 -17.31 20.53
C ALA A 66 -16.85 -16.38 21.48
N SER A 67 -16.11 -16.97 22.43
CA SER A 67 -14.98 -16.31 23.12
C SER A 67 -13.83 -16.13 22.13
N ALA A 68 -14.11 -15.49 20.99
CA ALA A 68 -13.09 -14.93 20.13
C ALA A 68 -12.57 -13.71 20.88
N SER A 69 -11.50 -13.94 21.65
CA SER A 69 -10.62 -12.92 22.19
C SER A 69 -10.36 -11.89 21.09
N VAL A 70 -11.14 -10.81 21.10
CA VAL A 70 -10.86 -9.59 20.35
C VAL A 70 -9.67 -8.98 21.08
N ALA A 71 -8.48 -9.52 20.80
CA ALA A 71 -7.23 -9.00 21.30
C ALA A 71 -7.24 -7.49 21.05
N ALA A 72 -7.13 -6.74 22.14
CA ALA A 72 -7.29 -5.29 22.13
C ALA A 72 -6.40 -4.68 21.03
N PRO A 73 -6.91 -3.71 20.25
CA PRO A 73 -6.21 -3.13 19.10
C PRO A 73 -4.89 -2.41 19.45
N GLU A 74 -4.52 -2.33 20.71
CA GLU A 74 -3.32 -1.65 21.19
C GLU A 74 -2.03 -2.43 20.90
N THR A 75 -2.08 -3.77 20.82
CA THR A 75 -0.88 -4.58 20.54
C THR A 75 -0.41 -4.44 19.08
N GLN A 76 -1.33 -4.28 18.14
CA GLN A 76 -1.02 -4.16 16.70
C GLN A 76 -0.28 -2.85 16.36
N SER A 77 -0.46 -1.79 17.16
CA SER A 77 0.24 -0.52 16.91
C SER A 77 1.71 -0.57 17.32
N SER A 78 2.08 -1.42 18.29
CA SER A 78 3.47 -1.58 18.73
C SER A 78 4.29 -2.37 17.71
N GLU A 79 3.76 -3.49 17.22
CA GLU A 79 4.43 -4.33 16.22
C GLU A 79 4.70 -3.58 14.91
N LEU A 80 3.77 -2.71 14.48
CA LEU A 80 3.98 -1.87 13.30
C LEU A 80 5.08 -0.81 13.50
N ALA A 81 5.24 -0.29 14.72
CA ALA A 81 6.31 0.65 15.03
C ALA A 81 7.68 -0.04 15.02
N GLU A 82 7.77 -1.25 15.61
CA GLU A 82 8.98 -2.07 15.62
C GLU A 82 9.42 -2.44 14.20
N THR A 83 8.49 -2.90 13.36
CA THR A 83 8.77 -3.21 11.95
C THR A 83 9.22 -1.97 11.16
N GLU A 84 8.68 -0.78 11.46
CA GLU A 84 9.14 0.46 10.82
C GLU A 84 10.59 0.83 11.23
N VAL A 85 10.97 0.58 12.48
CA VAL A 85 12.34 0.78 12.98
C VAL A 85 13.29 -0.22 12.34
N LEU A 86 12.93 -1.51 12.30
CA LEU A 86 13.74 -2.55 11.67
C LEU A 86 13.96 -2.28 10.18
N MET A 87 12.91 -1.91 9.44
CA MET A 87 13.06 -1.52 8.03
C MET A 87 13.94 -0.27 7.84
N ARG A 88 13.97 0.65 8.81
CA ARG A 88 14.87 1.81 8.72
C ARG A 88 16.33 1.35 8.85
N ARG A 89 16.64 0.59 9.92
CA ARG A 89 17.98 0.08 10.18
C ARG A 89 18.51 -0.76 9.03
N LEU A 90 17.69 -1.68 8.51
CA LEU A 90 18.07 -2.53 7.38
C LEU A 90 18.47 -1.69 6.14
N LEU A 91 17.75 -0.61 5.84
CA LEU A 91 18.06 0.26 4.71
C LEU A 91 19.29 1.15 4.94
N GLU A 92 19.71 1.35 6.19
CA GLU A 92 20.94 2.04 6.56
C GLU A 92 22.12 1.06 6.46
N GLU A 93 21.99 -0.13 7.05
CA GLU A 93 22.96 -1.23 6.94
C GLU A 93 23.24 -1.62 5.48
N MET A 94 22.22 -1.66 4.62
CA MET A 94 22.42 -1.93 3.18
C MET A 94 23.22 -0.83 2.47
N ASP A 95 23.03 0.44 2.85
CA ASP A 95 23.81 1.54 2.27
C ASP A 95 25.27 1.46 2.72
N GLU A 96 25.51 1.17 4.01
CA GLU A 96 26.84 0.96 4.56
C GLU A 96 27.55 -0.21 3.88
N ALA A 97 26.87 -1.36 3.75
CA ALA A 97 27.41 -2.51 3.04
C ALA A 97 27.75 -2.21 1.57
N CYS A 98 26.97 -1.36 0.89
CA CYS A 98 27.30 -0.90 -0.46
C CYS A 98 28.56 -0.02 -0.49
N ASN A 99 28.74 0.85 0.51
CA ASN A 99 29.93 1.71 0.62
C ASN A 99 31.19 0.88 0.90
N GLU A 100 31.10 -0.11 1.78
CA GLU A 100 32.19 -1.05 2.08
C GLU A 100 32.54 -1.91 0.86
N ALA A 101 31.54 -2.36 0.10
CA ALA A 101 31.73 -3.08 -1.15
C ALA A 101 32.51 -2.24 -2.19
N GLU A 102 32.12 -0.98 -2.38
CA GLU A 102 32.83 -0.05 -3.27
C GLU A 102 34.27 0.20 -2.81
N ALA A 103 34.49 0.42 -1.51
CA ALA A 103 35.82 0.62 -0.94
C ALA A 103 36.73 -0.62 -1.09
N SER A 104 36.14 -1.82 -1.08
CA SER A 104 36.83 -3.10 -1.28
C SER A 104 37.10 -3.42 -2.75
N GLY A 105 36.72 -2.55 -3.68
CA GLY A 105 36.93 -2.75 -5.12
C GLY A 105 35.94 -3.74 -5.76
N ILE A 106 34.79 -4.00 -5.12
CA ILE A 106 33.70 -4.76 -5.76
C ILE A 106 33.20 -3.97 -6.97
N ASP A 107 32.82 -4.69 -8.02
CA ASP A 107 32.26 -4.14 -9.26
C ASP A 107 31.12 -3.14 -8.98
N ALA A 108 31.37 -1.87 -9.30
CA ALA A 108 30.47 -0.76 -9.08
C ALA A 108 29.11 -0.95 -9.78
N THR A 109 29.07 -1.69 -10.90
CA THR A 109 27.79 -1.94 -11.61
C THR A 109 26.85 -2.81 -10.78
N ARG A 110 27.40 -3.79 -10.04
CA ARG A 110 26.62 -4.64 -9.13
C ARG A 110 26.15 -3.87 -7.91
N VAL A 111 27.01 -3.01 -7.34
CA VAL A 111 26.64 -2.17 -6.19
C VAL A 111 25.53 -1.18 -6.58
N GLU A 112 25.61 -0.58 -7.77
CA GLU A 112 24.58 0.33 -8.27
C GLU A 112 23.20 -0.35 -8.39
N VAL A 113 23.14 -1.62 -8.83
CA VAL A 113 21.88 -2.38 -8.86
C VAL A 113 21.28 -2.52 -7.46
N VAL A 114 22.10 -2.77 -6.44
CA VAL A 114 21.65 -2.87 -5.05
C VAL A 114 21.17 -1.50 -4.54
N ARG A 115 21.94 -0.43 -4.78
CA ARG A 115 21.55 0.94 -4.42
C ARG A 115 20.22 1.34 -5.04
N GLN A 116 19.97 1.00 -6.30
CA GLN A 116 18.68 1.26 -6.93
C GLN A 116 17.53 0.50 -6.26
N ARG A 117 17.75 -0.72 -5.78
CA ARG A 117 16.73 -1.47 -5.02
C ARG A 117 16.44 -0.79 -3.68
N VAL A 118 17.47 -0.35 -2.96
CA VAL A 118 17.33 0.41 -1.70
C VAL A 118 16.54 1.71 -1.93
N LEU A 119 16.86 2.47 -2.99
CA LEU A 119 16.13 3.69 -3.35
C LEU A 119 14.65 3.42 -3.66
N ARG A 120 14.35 2.35 -4.39
CA ARG A 120 12.96 1.94 -4.67
C ARG A 120 12.22 1.56 -3.38
N ALA A 121 12.87 0.83 -2.47
CA ALA A 121 12.31 0.48 -1.17
C ALA A 121 12.01 1.72 -0.31
N ARG A 122 12.93 2.70 -0.27
CA ARG A 122 12.73 4.00 0.40
C ARG A 122 11.54 4.76 -0.17
N HIS A 123 11.45 4.84 -1.50
CA HIS A 123 10.34 5.53 -2.15
C HIS A 123 8.98 4.84 -1.89
N PHE A 124 8.95 3.50 -1.94
CA PHE A 124 7.77 2.73 -1.62
C PHE A 124 7.32 2.96 -0.17
N ARG A 125 8.24 2.90 0.80
CA ARG A 125 7.96 3.19 2.22
C ARG A 125 7.38 4.60 2.40
N ALA A 126 7.98 5.61 1.78
CA ALA A 126 7.48 6.98 1.86
C ALA A 126 6.05 7.11 1.31
N LYS A 127 5.75 6.41 0.21
CA LYS A 127 4.40 6.36 -0.39
C LYS A 127 3.38 5.70 0.54
N VAL A 128 3.73 4.56 1.14
CA VAL A 128 2.86 3.86 2.11
C VAL A 128 2.59 4.75 3.32
N ARG A 129 3.62 5.37 3.90
CA ARG A 129 3.48 6.28 5.05
C ARG A 129 2.53 7.44 4.78
N ARG A 130 2.62 8.07 3.60
CA ARG A 130 1.69 9.14 3.18
C ARG A 130 0.24 8.65 3.08
N ARG A 131 0.03 7.43 2.57
CA ARG A 131 -1.32 6.83 2.49
C ARG A 131 -1.89 6.57 3.89
N LEU A 132 -1.10 6.00 4.79
CA LEU A 132 -1.50 5.77 6.17
C LEU A 132 -1.84 7.07 6.90
N GLN A 133 -1.03 8.12 6.74
CA GLN A 133 -1.32 9.45 7.31
C GLN A 133 -2.65 10.02 6.79
N LYS A 134 -2.96 9.85 5.51
CA LYS A 134 -4.26 10.27 4.95
C LYS A 134 -5.42 9.52 5.56
N VAL A 135 -5.32 8.19 5.69
CA VAL A 135 -6.36 7.35 6.32
C VAL A 135 -6.57 7.77 7.77
N ALA A 136 -5.49 7.94 8.54
CA ALA A 136 -5.55 8.39 9.93
C ALA A 136 -6.24 9.77 10.06
N LEU A 137 -5.96 10.70 9.14
CA LEU A 137 -6.62 12.01 9.13
C LEU A 137 -8.12 11.92 8.83
N ILE A 138 -8.51 11.08 7.85
CA ILE A 138 -9.92 10.83 7.52
C ILE A 138 -10.64 10.23 8.73
N GLN A 139 -10.04 9.21 9.38
CA GLN A 139 -10.59 8.57 10.56
C GLN A 139 -10.76 9.57 11.72
N ARG A 140 -9.78 10.44 11.99
CA ARG A 140 -9.90 11.51 13.00
C ARG A 140 -11.02 12.50 12.67
N ARG A 141 -11.17 12.89 11.41
CA ARG A 141 -12.28 13.77 10.97
C ARG A 141 -13.63 13.10 11.19
N TRP A 142 -13.76 11.83 10.83
CA TRP A 142 -14.97 11.04 11.05
C TRP A 142 -15.31 10.90 12.53
N MET A 143 -14.32 10.54 13.37
CA MET A 143 -14.51 10.43 14.83
C MET A 143 -14.99 11.75 15.44
N ARG A 144 -14.39 12.89 15.06
CA ARG A 144 -14.83 14.21 15.54
C ARG A 144 -16.26 14.54 15.13
N ARG A 145 -16.64 14.25 13.88
CA ARG A 145 -18.01 14.47 13.40
C ARG A 145 -19.00 13.58 14.15
N SER A 146 -18.66 12.31 14.34
CA SER A 146 -19.46 11.34 15.11
C SER A 146 -19.66 11.81 16.55
N MET A 147 -18.60 12.24 17.24
CA MET A 147 -18.70 12.79 18.60
C MET A 147 -19.56 14.04 18.67
N ARG A 148 -19.44 14.97 17.71
CA ARG A 148 -20.28 16.18 17.64
C ARG A 148 -21.76 15.82 17.48
N LEU A 149 -22.09 14.88 16.61
CA LEU A 149 -23.47 14.41 16.42
C LEU A 149 -24.02 13.73 17.68
N LYS A 150 -23.23 12.90 18.35
CA LYS A 150 -23.60 12.29 19.63
C LYS A 150 -23.86 13.34 20.71
N LEU A 151 -23.04 14.38 20.78
CA LEU A 151 -23.20 15.49 21.72
C LEU A 151 -24.50 16.27 21.43
N GLN A 152 -24.75 16.63 20.17
CA GLN A 152 -25.98 17.31 19.75
C GLN A 152 -27.23 16.47 20.09
N ALA A 153 -27.21 15.17 19.82
CA ALA A 153 -28.31 14.28 20.17
C ALA A 153 -28.51 14.15 21.69
N SER A 154 -27.45 14.23 22.49
CA SER A 154 -27.55 14.27 23.95
C SER A 154 -28.20 15.56 24.44
N ILE A 155 -27.80 16.71 23.89
CA ILE A 155 -28.38 18.02 24.22
C ILE A 155 -29.88 18.05 23.89
N LEU A 156 -30.26 17.64 22.68
CA LEU A 156 -31.67 17.60 22.27
C LEU A 156 -32.51 16.67 23.15
N ARG A 157 -31.96 15.52 23.57
CA ARG A 157 -32.63 14.62 24.52
C ARG A 157 -32.85 15.26 25.88
N ARG A 158 -31.92 16.07 26.36
CA ARG A 158 -32.07 16.80 27.63
C ARG A 158 -33.10 17.92 27.54
N LEU A 159 -33.11 18.67 26.44
CA LEU A 159 -34.09 19.73 26.22
C LEU A 159 -35.53 19.19 26.17
N LYS A 160 -35.74 18.04 25.51
CA LYS A 160 -37.04 17.36 25.49
C LYS A 160 -37.56 16.86 26.84
N LEU A 161 -36.68 16.70 27.84
CA LEU A 161 -37.08 16.31 29.19
C LEU A 161 -37.44 17.51 30.08
N CYS A 162 -37.21 18.73 29.58
CA CYS A 162 -37.53 19.97 30.28
C CYS A 162 -38.85 20.60 29.80
N GLU A 163 -39.50 20.00 28.79
CA GLU A 163 -40.86 20.33 28.31
C GLU A 163 -41.88 19.41 28.97
#